data_AF-A0A134CCS6-F1
#
_entry.id   AF-A0A134CCS6-F1
#
_cell.length_a   1.000
_cell.length_b   1.000
_cell.length_c   1.000
_cell.angle_alpha   90.00
_cell.angle_beta   90.00
_cell.angle_gamma   90.00
#
_symmetry.space_group_name_H-M   'P 1'
#
loop_
_entity.id
_entity.type
_entity.pdbx_description
1 polymer ?
#
loop_
_entity_poly.entity_id
_entity_poly.type
_entity_poly.pdbx_seq_one_letter_code
_entity_poly.pdbx_strand_id
1 'polypeptide(L)'
;MSYYTSHKQMRKLAVGIVTLLMVGSSQVMASQSDGYSKANASVSSRERDSSAEDTFTTQTPIFALADQTATVKEWLDKGFLNRDKYGDPAADYTIKQNTVMDISKVNKTPEDEFNVQCIAGVYWNCDHGFVDMTGHSLTLNAVGNSSIERHHIYSENKLVMKNIKELILKGENGSPKNYILIKGKNTGSIDISNGDQDATLKVEDNDKDEQAKTLITIDAFKGDNDNPTANTFFKLKGTLESEAKNATLAEIKNGSVSLDGVKFTTEGDGILSVHVKDGGVFNANSSFVGNELKANEKKRDVIIEGNMLAEGTAKGESGKIGLALNNSNSHFTGLIGVKKGEAHMILSDGAKWNHMSEGMAMNDITSSHLTSFYGDKGVIHQNTPKEIIIDQYSGNTTVIYTHKNQGLEAEDYIGGDIRIGKFKEGSVITVSTSNENIDNYEDEIARILKNKIQVEGDLGIEVKASEGLLTAPRNFFTLFIDRSALQEDSTEDPNIPDFKLRRRDAKITIGRSGLTGAKVDDSLYFGAGKANLQKYPEQKDFTIRMRNEKQSVLMGEEGGKKI
;
A
#
# COMPACT_ATOMS: atom_id res chain seq x y z
N MET A 1 12.83 -42.34 -28.80
CA MET A 1 13.25 -41.56 -27.61
C MET A 1 13.77 -40.21 -28.11
N SER A 2 12.94 -39.31 -28.65
CA SER A 2 12.06 -38.31 -28.00
C SER A 2 12.82 -37.44 -26.98
N TYR A 3 13.39 -36.29 -27.39
CA TYR A 3 12.79 -34.94 -27.53
C TYR A 3 12.26 -34.35 -26.20
N TYR A 4 12.90 -33.29 -25.68
CA TYR A 4 12.40 -31.92 -25.90
C TYR A 4 13.44 -30.84 -25.51
N THR A 5 13.29 -29.71 -26.18
CA THR A 5 14.25 -28.64 -26.44
C THR A 5 13.73 -27.34 -25.83
N SER A 6 14.65 -26.46 -25.40
CA SER A 6 14.56 -24.98 -25.40
C SER A 6 13.37 -24.29 -24.73
N HIS A 7 13.64 -23.31 -23.86
CA HIS A 7 13.10 -21.96 -24.04
C HIS A 7 14.01 -20.91 -23.37
N LYS A 8 14.99 -20.45 -24.14
CA LYS A 8 15.80 -19.26 -23.89
C LYS A 8 15.81 -18.43 -25.16
N GLN A 9 14.66 -17.87 -25.54
CA GLN A 9 14.51 -16.79 -26.53
C GLN A 9 13.06 -16.30 -26.54
N MET A 10 12.82 -15.08 -26.05
CA MET A 10 11.98 -14.05 -26.68
C MET A 10 12.10 -12.74 -25.88
N ARG A 11 13.29 -12.13 -25.93
CA ARG A 11 13.44 -10.67 -25.85
C ARG A 11 13.44 -10.17 -27.29
N LYS A 12 12.28 -9.66 -27.74
CA LYS A 12 12.05 -8.71 -28.84
C LYS A 12 10.60 -8.85 -29.30
N LEU A 13 9.73 -8.00 -28.77
CA LEU A 13 8.77 -7.34 -29.65
C LEU A 13 8.70 -5.87 -29.24
N ALA A 14 8.86 -5.04 -30.26
CA ALA A 14 9.17 -3.66 -30.19
C ALA A 14 7.89 -2.82 -30.30
N VAL A 15 7.92 -1.68 -29.61
CA VAL A 15 7.48 -0.37 -30.11
C VAL A 15 5.99 -0.19 -30.40
N GLY A 16 5.36 0.59 -29.53
CA GLY A 16 4.08 1.26 -29.75
C GLY A 16 3.82 2.35 -28.71
N ILE A 17 4.84 3.10 -28.29
CA ILE A 17 4.64 4.30 -27.46
C ILE A 17 4.34 5.46 -28.40
N VAL A 18 3.08 5.89 -28.41
CA VAL A 18 2.64 7.16 -28.98
C VAL A 18 3.07 8.26 -28.00
N THR A 19 4.14 8.97 -28.34
CA THR A 19 4.51 10.22 -27.67
C THR A 19 3.61 11.33 -28.20
N LEU A 20 2.63 11.75 -27.41
CA LEU A 20 1.83 12.94 -27.69
C LEU A 20 2.63 14.18 -27.24
N LEU A 21 3.30 14.84 -28.18
CA LEU A 21 3.88 16.17 -27.98
C LEU A 21 2.75 17.21 -27.93
N MET A 22 2.32 17.60 -26.73
CA MET A 22 1.58 18.86 -26.55
C MET A 22 2.58 20.01 -26.40
N VAL A 23 2.86 20.67 -27.53
CA VAL A 23 3.50 22.00 -27.55
C VAL A 23 2.44 23.02 -27.14
N GLY A 24 2.35 23.30 -25.85
CA GLY A 24 1.57 24.40 -25.31
C GLY A 24 2.31 25.72 -25.50
N SER A 25 2.06 26.38 -26.63
CA SER A 25 2.47 27.76 -26.88
C SER A 25 1.60 28.71 -26.04
N SER A 26 2.14 29.20 -24.93
CA SER A 26 1.55 30.36 -24.24
C SER A 26 2.17 31.63 -24.79
N GLN A 27 1.47 32.26 -25.73
CA GLN A 27 1.69 33.65 -26.11
C GLN A 27 1.37 34.54 -24.90
N VAL A 28 2.37 35.20 -24.34
CA VAL A 28 2.15 36.39 -23.51
C VAL A 28 2.22 37.60 -24.43
N MET A 29 1.06 38.19 -24.73
CA MET A 29 0.97 39.53 -25.28
C MET A 29 1.47 40.51 -24.21
N ALA A 30 2.60 41.15 -24.45
CA ALA A 30 3.00 42.37 -23.76
C ALA A 30 2.81 43.54 -24.73
N SER A 31 1.84 44.40 -24.44
CA SER A 31 1.60 45.65 -25.13
C SER A 31 2.74 46.64 -24.88
N GLN A 32 3.30 47.19 -25.95
CA GLN A 32 4.20 48.34 -25.93
C GLN A 32 3.45 49.64 -25.60
N SER A 33 4.07 50.48 -24.77
CA SER A 33 4.03 51.94 -24.96
C SER A 33 5.27 52.58 -24.31
N ASP A 34 6.24 52.88 -25.17
CA ASP A 34 7.13 54.05 -25.25
C ASP A 34 7.58 54.84 -24.01
N GLY A 35 8.92 54.91 -23.88
CA GLY A 35 9.64 56.18 -23.97
C GLY A 35 10.18 56.78 -22.67
N TYR A 36 11.48 56.61 -22.39
CA TYR A 36 12.50 57.69 -22.42
C TYR A 36 13.88 57.16 -21.97
N SER A 37 14.92 57.81 -22.48
CA SER A 37 16.24 57.26 -22.80
C SER A 37 17.37 57.50 -21.78
N LYS A 38 18.32 56.54 -21.79
CA LYS A 38 19.80 56.66 -21.65
C LYS A 38 20.41 57.03 -20.28
N ALA A 39 21.14 56.06 -19.71
CA ALA A 39 22.60 56.17 -19.54
C ALA A 39 23.23 54.76 -19.42
N ASN A 40 24.18 54.47 -20.31
CA ASN A 40 24.99 53.26 -20.34
C ASN A 40 26.00 53.26 -19.18
N ALA A 41 25.97 52.21 -18.36
CA ALA A 41 27.15 51.72 -17.67
C ALA A 41 27.15 50.20 -17.80
N SER A 42 27.98 49.70 -18.72
CA SER A 42 28.25 48.28 -18.90
C SER A 42 28.98 47.74 -17.68
N VAL A 43 28.23 47.17 -16.74
CA VAL A 43 28.77 46.22 -15.76
C VAL A 43 28.46 44.84 -16.28
N SER A 44 29.52 44.11 -16.63
CA SER A 44 29.50 42.69 -16.99
C SER A 44 28.77 41.89 -15.90
N SER A 45 27.48 41.65 -16.08
CA SER A 45 26.79 40.55 -15.43
C SER A 45 27.27 39.27 -16.10
N ARG A 46 28.41 38.76 -15.62
CA ARG A 46 28.60 37.31 -15.65
C ARG A 46 27.44 36.77 -14.86
N GLU A 47 26.46 36.21 -15.55
CA GLU A 47 25.61 35.15 -15.01
C GLU A 47 26.58 34.20 -14.32
N ARG A 48 26.55 34.25 -13.00
CA ARG A 48 27.31 33.34 -12.16
C ARG A 48 26.53 32.05 -12.30
N ASP A 49 26.97 31.19 -13.22
CA ASP A 49 26.59 29.80 -13.25
C ASP A 49 26.51 29.31 -11.80
N SER A 50 25.36 28.79 -11.41
CA SER A 50 25.09 28.27 -10.08
C SER A 50 26.13 27.22 -9.73
N SER A 51 27.17 27.63 -8.99
CA SER A 51 28.14 26.72 -8.41
C SER A 51 27.37 25.75 -7.51
N ALA A 52 27.68 24.45 -7.62
CA ALA A 52 27.24 23.43 -6.68
C ALA A 52 27.26 23.99 -5.26
N GLU A 53 26.13 23.94 -4.53
CA GLU A 53 26.05 24.40 -3.14
C GLU A 53 27.21 23.78 -2.36
N ASP A 54 28.13 24.60 -1.83
CA ASP A 54 29.31 24.16 -1.09
C ASP A 54 28.86 23.21 0.03
N THR A 55 29.10 21.92 -0.13
CA THR A 55 28.71 20.92 0.87
C THR A 55 29.77 20.86 1.94
N PHE A 56 29.38 21.06 3.20
CA PHE A 56 30.25 20.90 4.35
C PHE A 56 30.32 19.44 4.75
N THR A 57 31.51 18.84 4.73
CA THR A 57 31.71 17.44 5.17
C THR A 57 32.50 17.41 6.46
N THR A 58 32.03 16.65 7.45
CA THR A 58 32.68 16.50 8.75
C THR A 58 32.50 15.08 9.30
N GLN A 59 33.37 14.70 10.25
CA GLN A 59 33.21 13.50 11.09
C GLN A 59 32.80 13.85 12.52
N THR A 60 32.70 15.14 12.80
CA THR A 60 32.45 15.71 14.12
C THR A 60 30.94 15.74 14.35
N PRO A 61 30.42 15.07 15.38
CA PRO A 61 28.98 15.09 15.63
C PRO A 61 28.44 16.44 16.10
N ILE A 62 27.13 16.61 16.01
CA ILE A 62 26.38 17.71 16.64
C ILE A 62 26.05 17.27 18.07
N PHE A 63 26.44 18.08 19.06
CA PHE A 63 26.28 17.80 20.49
C PHE A 63 25.47 18.88 21.21
N ALA A 64 24.54 18.43 22.06
CA ALA A 64 23.72 19.27 22.92
C ALA A 64 24.52 20.07 23.99
N LEU A 65 25.56 19.47 24.57
CA LEU A 65 26.38 20.10 25.61
C LEU A 65 27.79 20.33 25.05
N ALA A 66 27.99 21.55 24.57
CA ALA A 66 29.21 22.02 23.95
C ALA A 66 30.10 22.73 24.99
N ASP A 67 30.64 21.99 25.96
CA ASP A 67 31.82 22.50 26.65
C ASP A 67 32.97 22.66 25.63
N GLN A 68 34.03 23.40 25.95
CA GLN A 68 35.11 23.71 25.00
C GLN A 68 36.00 22.49 24.65
N THR A 69 35.41 21.33 24.43
CA THR A 69 36.05 20.15 23.88
C THR A 69 36.40 20.36 22.40
N ALA A 70 37.41 19.63 21.92
CA ALA A 70 37.79 19.60 20.51
C ALA A 70 36.61 19.22 19.58
N THR A 71 35.61 18.54 20.14
CA THR A 71 34.41 17.99 19.49
C THR A 71 33.43 19.07 18.99
N VAL A 72 33.48 20.31 19.48
CA VAL A 72 32.56 21.38 19.01
C VAL A 72 33.27 22.56 18.38
N LYS A 73 34.60 22.58 18.46
CA LYS A 73 35.45 23.64 17.91
C LYS A 73 35.25 23.84 16.41
N GLU A 74 35.09 22.76 15.65
CA GLU A 74 34.85 22.85 14.21
C GLU A 74 33.54 23.61 13.90
N TRP A 75 32.47 23.32 14.63
CA TRP A 75 31.18 24.00 14.46
C TRP A 75 31.23 25.48 14.86
N LEU A 76 32.00 25.82 15.90
CA LEU A 76 32.26 27.20 16.31
C LEU A 76 33.08 27.96 15.27
N ASP A 77 34.17 27.36 14.77
CA ASP A 77 35.07 27.97 13.79
C ASP A 77 34.34 28.24 12.45
N LYS A 78 33.36 27.39 12.10
CA LYS A 78 32.47 27.59 10.95
C LYS A 78 31.35 28.59 11.20
N GLY A 79 31.14 29.02 12.44
CA GLY A 79 30.05 29.91 12.83
C GLY A 79 28.67 29.25 12.74
N PHE A 80 28.61 27.92 12.85
CA PHE A 80 27.37 27.14 12.87
C PHE A 80 26.84 26.88 14.28
N LEU A 81 27.71 26.85 15.29
CA LEU A 81 27.29 26.77 16.68
C LEU A 81 27.16 28.18 17.27
N ASN A 82 25.97 28.50 17.76
CA ASN A 82 25.69 29.80 18.36
C ASN A 82 26.34 29.91 19.75
N ARG A 83 26.52 31.15 20.18
CA ARG A 83 27.01 31.49 21.52
C ARG A 83 25.86 32.03 22.36
N ASP A 84 25.89 31.72 23.64
CA ASP A 84 24.94 32.27 24.60
C ASP A 84 25.25 33.75 24.94
N LYS A 85 24.49 34.33 25.87
CA LYS A 85 24.69 35.72 26.33
C LYS A 85 26.04 35.98 27.00
N TYR A 86 26.73 34.94 27.45
CA TYR A 86 28.04 35.02 28.10
C TYR A 86 29.19 34.78 27.12
N GLY A 87 28.88 34.39 25.87
CA GLY A 87 29.84 34.10 24.82
C GLY A 87 30.29 32.64 24.80
N ASP A 88 29.71 31.80 25.65
CA ASP A 88 29.98 30.37 25.71
C ASP A 88 29.19 29.63 24.63
N PRO A 89 29.66 28.47 24.14
CA PRO A 89 28.91 27.69 23.16
C PRO A 89 27.53 27.30 23.72
N ALA A 90 26.47 27.60 22.98
CA ALA A 90 25.10 27.22 23.32
C ALA A 90 24.77 25.81 22.80
N ALA A 91 23.50 25.41 22.92
CA ALA A 91 22.93 24.20 22.29
C ALA A 91 22.18 24.54 20.98
N ASP A 92 22.46 25.68 20.36
CA ASP A 92 21.73 26.17 19.17
C ASP A 92 22.64 26.13 17.94
N TYR A 93 22.32 25.27 16.97
CA TYR A 93 23.03 25.16 15.70
C TYR A 93 22.26 25.87 14.58
N THR A 94 22.95 26.70 13.78
CA THR A 94 22.43 27.37 12.59
C THR A 94 23.36 27.10 11.40
N ILE A 95 23.03 26.08 10.62
CA ILE A 95 23.83 25.56 9.51
C ILE A 95 23.30 26.13 8.20
N LYS A 96 24.19 26.78 7.43
CA LYS A 96 23.83 27.62 6.26
C LYS A 96 24.20 27.01 4.90
N GLN A 97 24.41 25.69 4.87
CA GLN A 97 24.76 24.96 3.67
C GLN A 97 24.44 23.47 3.85
N ASN A 98 24.40 22.73 2.74
CA ASN A 98 24.27 21.27 2.81
C ASN A 98 25.41 20.67 3.63
N THR A 99 25.09 19.72 4.48
CA THR A 99 26.06 19.11 5.38
C THR A 99 26.01 17.60 5.30
N VAL A 100 27.18 16.98 5.14
CA VAL A 100 27.38 15.53 5.21
C VAL A 100 28.23 15.23 6.43
N MET A 101 27.66 14.46 7.35
CA MET A 101 28.36 13.98 8.53
C MET A 101 28.63 12.49 8.39
N ASP A 102 29.90 12.12 8.43
CA ASP A 102 30.32 10.73 8.30
C ASP A 102 30.97 10.23 9.59
N ILE A 103 30.16 9.58 10.43
CA ILE A 103 30.62 8.96 11.68
C ILE A 103 31.04 7.50 11.49
N SER A 104 31.12 6.99 10.25
CA SER A 104 31.50 5.60 9.95
C SER A 104 32.88 5.21 10.52
N LYS A 105 33.82 6.17 10.54
CA LYS A 105 35.22 5.96 10.93
C LYS A 105 35.56 6.42 12.35
N VAL A 106 34.62 7.05 13.05
CA VAL A 106 34.82 7.54 14.44
C VAL A 106 34.94 6.33 15.36
N ASN A 107 36.09 6.06 15.99
CA ASN A 107 36.34 4.78 16.68
C ASN A 107 36.29 4.85 18.21
N LYS A 108 35.99 6.03 18.77
CA LYS A 108 35.83 6.26 20.20
C LYS A 108 34.60 7.14 20.41
N THR A 109 33.91 6.94 21.52
CA THR A 109 32.97 7.95 22.00
C THR A 109 33.75 9.26 22.25
N PRO A 110 33.13 10.42 22.03
CA PRO A 110 33.76 11.68 22.40
C PRO A 110 34.17 11.66 23.87
N GLU A 111 35.35 12.18 24.16
CA GLU A 111 35.78 12.43 25.54
C GLU A 111 34.95 13.60 26.08
N ASP A 112 33.99 13.32 26.95
CA ASP A 112 33.13 14.32 27.59
C ASP A 112 33.01 14.10 29.10
N GLU A 113 32.55 15.13 29.82
CA GLU A 113 32.25 15.04 31.25
C GLU A 113 30.97 14.23 31.56
N PHE A 114 30.15 13.91 30.55
CA PHE A 114 28.80 13.34 30.71
C PHE A 114 28.69 11.84 30.40
N ASN A 115 29.80 11.17 30.07
CA ASN A 115 29.87 9.73 29.81
C ASN A 115 28.94 9.30 28.66
N VAL A 116 29.20 9.79 27.44
CA VAL A 116 28.48 9.37 26.22
C VAL A 116 28.49 7.85 26.07
N GLN A 117 27.31 7.23 26.01
CA GLN A 117 27.17 5.76 25.95
C GLN A 117 27.25 5.17 24.53
N CYS A 118 27.16 6.00 23.50
CA CYS A 118 27.12 5.59 22.09
C CYS A 118 27.73 6.64 21.16
N ILE A 119 27.96 6.31 19.89
CA ILE A 119 28.35 7.29 18.86
C ILE A 119 27.10 7.64 18.04
N ALA A 120 26.72 8.91 18.00
CA ALA A 120 25.64 9.38 17.13
C ALA A 120 26.09 10.57 16.29
N GLY A 121 25.49 10.77 15.12
CA GLY A 121 25.73 11.97 14.31
C GLY A 121 25.11 13.21 14.94
N VAL A 122 23.91 13.06 15.49
CA VAL A 122 23.29 14.04 16.38
C VAL A 122 23.07 13.37 17.73
N TYR A 123 23.72 13.89 18.77
CA TYR A 123 23.57 13.39 20.14
C TYR A 123 22.97 14.48 21.01
N TRP A 124 21.78 14.21 21.57
CA TRP A 124 21.00 15.20 22.29
C TRP A 124 20.64 14.78 23.70
N ASN A 125 21.16 15.49 24.69
CA ASN A 125 20.94 15.22 26.11
C ASN A 125 20.64 16.49 26.93
N CYS A 126 20.34 17.63 26.31
CA CYS A 126 19.92 18.85 27.02
C CYS A 126 18.43 19.14 26.79
N ASP A 127 17.83 19.88 27.72
CA ASP A 127 16.40 20.21 27.77
C ASP A 127 16.01 21.43 26.91
N HIS A 128 16.98 22.01 26.20
CA HIS A 128 16.82 23.18 25.33
C HIS A 128 17.66 23.04 24.06
N GLY A 129 17.63 24.03 23.17
CA GLY A 129 18.44 24.04 21.95
C GLY A 129 17.71 23.59 20.69
N PHE A 130 18.37 23.72 19.55
CA PHE A 130 17.85 23.28 18.25
C PHE A 130 18.95 23.06 17.20
N VAL A 131 18.60 22.36 16.13
CA VAL A 131 19.37 22.32 14.87
C VAL A 131 18.54 22.99 13.77
N ASP A 132 19.01 24.12 13.28
CA ASP A 132 18.42 24.85 12.15
C ASP A 132 19.26 24.65 10.90
N MET A 133 18.71 23.97 9.89
CA MET A 133 19.39 23.75 8.61
C MET A 133 19.15 24.87 7.60
N THR A 134 18.36 25.90 7.94
CA THR A 134 18.12 27.11 7.13
C THR A 134 17.71 26.85 5.68
N GLY A 135 17.00 25.75 5.41
CA GLY A 135 16.56 25.34 4.08
C GLY A 135 17.51 24.38 3.35
N HIS A 136 18.55 23.87 4.03
CA HIS A 136 19.54 22.95 3.47
C HIS A 136 19.32 21.50 3.92
N SER A 137 20.04 20.57 3.28
CA SER A 137 19.97 19.14 3.58
C SER A 137 21.04 18.71 4.59
N LEU A 138 20.68 17.76 5.46
CA LEU A 138 21.59 17.11 6.40
C LEU A 138 21.66 15.62 6.07
N THR A 139 22.85 15.13 5.74
CA THR A 139 23.12 13.71 5.53
C THR A 139 23.95 13.17 6.70
N LEU A 140 23.50 12.07 7.29
CA LEU A 140 24.19 11.37 8.37
C LEU A 140 24.59 9.98 7.87
N ASN A 141 25.87 9.66 7.87
CA ASN A 141 26.39 8.33 7.51
C ASN A 141 26.89 7.62 8.76
N ALA A 142 26.42 6.39 8.98
CA ALA A 142 26.84 5.57 10.11
C ALA A 142 27.03 4.11 9.70
N VAL A 143 27.98 3.44 10.35
CA VAL A 143 28.10 1.97 10.32
C VAL A 143 27.44 1.39 11.56
N GLY A 144 27.09 0.11 11.52
CA GLY A 144 26.45 -0.65 12.60
C GLY A 144 27.25 -1.88 13.05
N ASN A 145 28.11 -2.48 12.20
CA ASN A 145 29.03 -3.53 12.64
C ASN A 145 30.26 -2.92 13.34
N SER A 146 30.07 -2.45 14.56
CA SER A 146 31.10 -1.83 15.40
C SER A 146 31.03 -2.36 16.82
N SER A 147 32.16 -2.35 17.54
CA SER A 147 32.20 -2.70 18.97
C SER A 147 31.50 -1.67 19.87
N ILE A 148 31.19 -0.49 19.33
CA ILE A 148 30.51 0.60 20.01
C ILE A 148 29.17 0.82 19.32
N GLU A 149 28.09 0.93 20.10
CA GLU A 149 26.74 1.21 19.59
C GLU A 149 26.71 2.54 18.83
N ARG A 150 26.03 2.53 17.68
CA ARG A 150 25.92 3.69 16.79
C ARG A 150 24.49 3.98 16.40
N HIS A 151 24.21 5.27 16.24
CA HIS A 151 22.94 5.78 15.74
C HIS A 151 23.20 6.93 14.78
N HIS A 152 22.25 7.24 13.90
CA HIS A 152 22.28 8.52 13.21
C HIS A 152 21.88 9.64 14.17
N ILE A 153 20.80 9.43 14.92
CA ILE A 153 20.31 10.38 15.91
C ILE A 153 20.02 9.64 17.21
N TYR A 154 20.55 10.19 18.31
CA TYR A 154 20.29 9.76 19.67
C TYR A 154 19.74 10.93 20.49
N SER A 155 18.62 10.71 21.18
CA SER A 155 17.99 11.76 21.99
C SER A 155 17.48 11.24 23.33
N GLU A 156 17.94 11.84 24.43
CA GLU A 156 17.45 11.63 25.80
C GLU A 156 16.56 12.77 26.31
N ASN A 157 16.63 13.93 25.65
CA ASN A 157 15.85 15.12 25.97
C ASN A 157 15.25 15.74 24.70
N LYS A 158 14.77 16.98 24.75
CA LYS A 158 14.02 17.57 23.63
C LYS A 158 14.94 18.11 22.53
N LEU A 159 15.06 17.37 21.42
CA LEU A 159 15.67 17.84 20.18
C LEU A 159 14.61 18.48 19.27
N VAL A 160 14.85 19.72 18.85
CA VAL A 160 14.08 20.38 17.78
C VAL A 160 14.98 20.53 16.57
N MET A 161 14.54 20.02 15.42
CA MET A 161 15.21 20.23 14.14
C MET A 161 14.28 21.00 13.21
N LYS A 162 14.73 22.13 12.67
CA LYS A 162 13.89 23.05 11.90
C LYS A 162 14.55 23.48 10.59
N ASN A 163 13.70 23.93 9.66
CA ASN A 163 14.06 24.35 8.31
C ASN A 163 14.93 23.32 7.57
N ILE A 164 14.68 22.02 7.77
CA ILE A 164 15.41 20.96 7.07
C ILE A 164 14.76 20.69 5.72
N LYS A 165 15.50 20.83 4.62
CA LYS A 165 14.97 20.43 3.31
C LYS A 165 14.86 18.91 3.22
N GLU A 166 15.97 18.21 3.43
CA GLU A 166 16.04 16.76 3.49
C GLU A 166 16.94 16.32 4.64
N LEU A 167 16.49 15.34 5.41
CA LEU A 167 17.30 14.59 6.37
C LEU A 167 17.54 13.20 5.78
N ILE A 168 18.79 12.85 5.53
CA ILE A 168 19.15 11.60 4.86
C ILE A 168 19.98 10.75 5.82
N LEU A 169 19.49 9.57 6.17
CA LEU A 169 20.18 8.61 7.03
C LEU A 169 20.74 7.49 6.16
N LYS A 170 22.07 7.41 6.04
CA LYS A 170 22.74 6.40 5.24
C LYS A 170 23.42 5.36 6.11
N GLY A 171 23.11 4.10 5.84
CA GLY A 171 23.84 2.97 6.40
C GLY A 171 25.00 2.55 5.49
N GLU A 172 26.22 2.47 6.04
CA GLU A 172 27.40 1.92 5.33
C GLU A 172 27.90 0.65 6.05
N ASN A 173 28.12 -0.44 5.31
CA ASN A 173 28.75 -1.69 5.79
C ASN A 173 28.18 -2.26 7.11
N GLY A 174 26.98 -2.85 7.06
CA GLY A 174 26.28 -3.32 8.25
C GLY A 174 25.64 -2.15 8.97
N SER A 175 24.51 -1.61 8.51
CA SER A 175 23.90 -0.36 9.04
C SER A 175 23.55 -0.44 10.53
N PRO A 176 23.42 0.70 11.25
CA PRO A 176 23.01 0.71 12.65
C PRO A 176 21.77 -0.14 12.91
N LYS A 177 21.78 -0.88 14.02
CA LYS A 177 20.59 -1.63 14.46
C LYS A 177 19.41 -0.69 14.65
N ASN A 178 19.63 0.46 15.27
CA ASN A 178 18.63 1.52 15.45
C ASN A 178 19.16 2.79 14.79
N TYR A 179 18.47 3.30 13.77
CA TYR A 179 18.89 4.53 13.07
C TYR A 179 18.64 5.75 13.95
N ILE A 180 17.41 5.86 14.47
CA ILE A 180 17.01 6.88 15.43
C ILE A 180 16.66 6.17 16.74
N LEU A 181 17.31 6.59 17.82
CA LEU A 181 17.02 6.10 19.16
C LEU A 181 16.62 7.26 20.07
N ILE A 182 15.40 7.15 20.61
CA ILE A 182 14.88 8.06 21.62
C ILE A 182 14.76 7.29 22.94
N LYS A 183 15.48 7.77 23.96
CA LYS A 183 15.52 7.23 25.32
C LYS A 183 15.14 8.30 26.32
N GLY A 184 15.09 7.91 27.59
CA GLY A 184 14.92 8.84 28.72
C GLY A 184 13.77 8.44 29.64
N LYS A 185 13.68 9.14 30.78
CA LYS A 185 12.61 8.96 31.78
C LYS A 185 11.39 9.80 31.40
N ASN A 186 10.80 9.52 30.24
CA ASN A 186 9.73 10.31 29.62
C ASN A 186 10.15 11.76 29.28
N THR A 187 11.33 11.95 28.69
CA THR A 187 11.90 13.27 28.37
C THR A 187 12.45 13.39 26.95
N GLY A 188 12.93 12.29 26.36
CA GLY A 188 13.53 12.31 25.04
C GLY A 188 12.52 12.54 23.93
N SER A 189 12.77 13.52 23.07
CA SER A 189 11.92 13.75 21.90
C SER A 189 12.72 14.25 20.71
N ILE A 190 12.17 14.06 19.52
CA ILE A 190 12.65 14.63 18.27
C ILE A 190 11.45 15.26 17.56
N ASP A 191 11.48 16.58 17.40
CA ASP A 191 10.47 17.35 16.69
C ASP A 191 11.05 17.91 15.40
N ILE A 192 10.60 17.37 14.26
CA ILE A 192 10.91 17.84 12.91
C ILE A 192 9.65 18.49 12.33
N SER A 193 9.20 19.57 12.97
CA SER A 193 8.14 20.43 12.47
C SER A 193 8.75 21.70 11.88
N ASN A 194 9.01 21.67 10.57
CA ASN A 194 9.64 22.75 9.80
C ASN A 194 8.75 24.01 9.62
N GLY A 195 8.05 24.45 10.67
CA GLY A 195 7.06 25.51 10.57
C GLY A 195 6.01 25.15 9.51
N ASP A 196 5.85 25.99 8.50
CA ASP A 196 4.93 25.75 7.36
C ASP A 196 5.50 24.84 6.27
N GLN A 197 6.81 24.59 6.26
CA GLN A 197 7.45 23.74 5.26
C GLN A 197 7.37 22.25 5.68
N ASP A 198 7.44 21.37 4.70
CA ASP A 198 7.53 19.92 4.91
C ASP A 198 8.99 19.48 4.87
N ALA A 199 9.36 18.53 5.73
CA ALA A 199 10.64 17.83 5.66
C ALA A 199 10.49 16.51 4.88
N THR A 200 11.54 16.11 4.15
CA THR A 200 11.66 14.72 3.71
C THR A 200 12.74 14.01 4.53
N LEU A 201 12.37 12.91 5.19
CA LEU A 201 13.29 12.00 5.86
C LEU A 201 13.51 10.77 4.97
N LYS A 202 14.72 10.60 4.45
CA LYS A 202 15.10 9.45 3.62
C LYS A 202 16.00 8.51 4.41
N VAL A 203 15.69 7.22 4.37
CA VAL A 203 16.57 6.17 4.88
C VAL A 203 17.12 5.40 3.70
N GLU A 204 18.42 5.55 3.46
CA GLU A 204 19.15 4.88 2.39
C GLU A 204 20.01 3.77 3.00
N ASP A 205 19.53 2.54 2.88
CA ASP A 205 20.27 1.37 3.32
C ASP A 205 20.94 0.70 2.11
N ASN A 206 22.25 0.91 1.95
CA ASN A 206 23.02 0.32 0.85
C ASN A 206 23.60 -1.06 1.20
N ASP A 207 23.15 -1.64 2.31
CA ASP A 207 23.76 -2.81 2.90
C ASP A 207 23.36 -4.11 2.20
N LYS A 208 24.29 -5.06 2.21
CA LYS A 208 24.08 -6.45 1.77
C LYS A 208 23.76 -7.38 2.93
N ASP A 209 23.89 -6.91 4.16
CA ASP A 209 23.60 -7.71 5.35
C ASP A 209 22.08 -7.85 5.54
N GLU A 210 21.65 -9.05 5.89
CA GLU A 210 20.26 -9.42 6.17
C GLU A 210 19.89 -9.16 7.63
N GLN A 211 20.72 -8.48 8.41
CA GLN A 211 20.42 -8.14 9.80
C GLN A 211 19.18 -7.26 9.94
N ALA A 212 18.36 -7.56 10.96
CA ALA A 212 17.16 -6.80 11.27
C ALA A 212 17.51 -5.41 11.84
N LYS A 213 16.85 -4.37 11.33
CA LYS A 213 17.09 -2.97 11.69
C LYS A 213 15.79 -2.27 12.05
N THR A 214 15.86 -1.25 12.89
CA THR A 214 14.72 -0.42 13.26
C THR A 214 15.02 1.05 12.93
N LEU A 215 14.13 1.69 12.17
CA LEU A 215 14.34 3.07 11.75
C LEU A 215 14.12 4.04 12.90
N ILE A 216 12.98 3.91 13.59
CA ILE A 216 12.62 4.73 14.74
C ILE A 216 12.41 3.83 15.95
N THR A 217 13.25 3.99 16.96
CA THR A 217 13.11 3.28 18.25
C THR A 217 12.80 4.27 19.35
N ILE A 218 11.70 4.06 20.06
CA ILE A 218 11.43 4.71 21.34
C ILE A 218 11.51 3.64 22.43
N ASP A 219 12.51 3.74 23.29
CA ASP A 219 12.69 2.89 24.48
C ASP A 219 12.66 3.79 25.72
N ALA A 220 11.46 4.29 26.03
CA ALA A 220 11.26 5.09 27.22
C ALA A 220 10.88 4.23 28.41
N PHE A 221 11.46 4.58 29.55
CA PHE A 221 11.08 4.04 30.85
C PHE A 221 10.13 5.02 31.52
N LYS A 222 9.11 4.48 32.19
CA LYS A 222 8.16 5.28 32.97
C LYS A 222 8.94 6.12 34.00
N GLY A 223 9.01 7.43 33.78
CA GLY A 223 9.52 8.39 34.76
C GLY A 223 8.49 8.63 35.87
N ASP A 224 8.81 9.53 36.80
CA ASP A 224 7.88 9.95 37.87
C ASP A 224 6.62 10.67 37.33
N ASN A 225 6.63 11.07 36.04
CA ASN A 225 5.52 11.72 35.36
C ASN A 225 4.55 10.71 34.74
N ASP A 226 3.26 10.83 35.05
CA ASP A 226 2.17 9.92 34.66
C ASP A 226 1.84 9.87 33.16
N ASN A 227 2.42 10.74 32.31
CA ASN A 227 2.08 10.83 30.89
C ASN A 227 3.28 10.68 29.93
N PRO A 228 3.77 9.45 29.69
CA PRO A 228 4.93 9.18 28.84
C PRO A 228 4.80 9.68 27.39
N THR A 229 3.60 9.65 26.82
CA THR A 229 3.34 9.94 25.39
C THR A 229 3.42 11.41 25.04
N ALA A 230 3.21 12.31 26.01
CA ALA A 230 3.25 13.76 25.79
C ALA A 230 4.68 14.31 25.69
N ASN A 231 5.64 13.67 26.38
CA ASN A 231 7.00 14.18 26.50
C ASN A 231 8.02 13.35 25.73
N THR A 232 7.72 12.08 25.47
CA THR A 232 8.56 11.23 24.62
C THR A 232 7.90 10.99 23.29
N PHE A 233 8.49 11.57 22.24
CA PHE A 233 7.93 11.42 20.91
C PHE A 233 8.96 11.59 19.78
N PHE A 234 8.66 10.95 18.66
CA PHE A 234 9.19 11.32 17.35
C PHE A 234 8.05 11.94 16.55
N LYS A 235 8.27 13.15 16.02
CA LYS A 235 7.30 13.83 15.16
C LYS A 235 7.96 14.29 13.87
N LEU A 236 7.37 13.92 12.75
CA LEU A 236 7.77 14.38 11.43
C LEU A 236 6.60 15.06 10.75
N LYS A 237 6.75 16.36 10.44
CA LYS A 237 5.88 17.07 9.50
C LYS A 237 6.48 16.98 8.10
N GLY A 238 5.86 16.18 7.24
CA GLY A 238 6.34 15.88 5.89
C GLY A 238 6.28 14.38 5.60
N THR A 239 7.27 13.84 4.89
CA THR A 239 7.25 12.44 4.41
C THR A 239 8.50 11.69 4.85
N LEU A 240 8.31 10.48 5.38
CA LEU A 240 9.37 9.49 5.57
C LEU A 240 9.41 8.54 4.38
N GLU A 241 10.59 8.30 3.80
CA GLU A 241 10.80 7.37 2.68
C GLU A 241 11.89 6.36 3.03
N SER A 242 11.60 5.07 2.90
CA SER A 242 12.55 3.98 3.13
C SER A 242 12.23 2.76 2.27
N GLU A 243 13.28 2.19 1.67
CA GLU A 243 13.27 0.92 0.95
C GLU A 243 14.27 -0.08 1.60
N ALA A 244 14.56 0.09 2.90
CA ALA A 244 15.49 -0.74 3.64
C ALA A 244 15.02 -2.20 3.73
N LYS A 245 15.97 -3.14 3.64
CA LYS A 245 15.72 -4.58 3.76
C LYS A 245 15.69 -5.02 5.22
N ASN A 246 14.85 -6.02 5.52
CA ASN A 246 14.65 -6.57 6.86
C ASN A 246 14.50 -5.48 7.94
N ALA A 247 13.71 -4.45 7.63
CA ALA A 247 13.60 -3.28 8.48
C ALA A 247 12.25 -3.24 9.21
N THR A 248 12.25 -2.65 10.40
CA THR A 248 11.09 -2.23 11.18
C THR A 248 10.99 -0.71 11.07
N LEU A 249 9.84 -0.18 10.67
CA LEU A 249 9.62 1.27 10.62
C LEU A 249 9.70 1.88 12.02
N ALA A 250 8.96 1.30 12.97
CA ALA A 250 8.92 1.80 14.34
C ALA A 250 8.77 0.70 15.39
N GLU A 251 9.63 0.75 16.42
CA GLU A 251 9.47 0.02 17.67
C GLU A 251 9.27 1.01 18.81
N ILE A 252 8.13 0.93 19.50
CA ILE A 252 7.69 1.95 20.44
C ILE A 252 7.33 1.31 21.78
N LYS A 253 8.08 1.68 22.82
CA LYS A 253 7.81 1.34 24.21
C LYS A 253 7.70 2.61 25.03
N ASN A 254 6.49 2.92 25.48
CA ASN A 254 6.12 4.25 25.98
C ASN A 254 6.42 5.35 24.92
N GLY A 255 5.73 6.48 24.98
CA GLY A 255 5.97 7.56 24.00
C GLY A 255 5.15 7.42 22.71
N SER A 256 5.40 8.29 21.72
CA SER A 256 4.64 8.30 20.47
C SER A 256 5.48 8.56 19.21
N VAL A 257 5.12 7.92 18.10
CA VAL A 257 5.64 8.23 16.76
C VAL A 257 4.49 8.78 15.94
N SER A 258 4.65 9.99 15.40
CA SER A 258 3.65 10.63 14.53
C SER A 258 4.29 11.04 13.21
N LEU A 259 3.83 10.41 12.14
CA LEU A 259 4.29 10.65 10.78
C LEU A 259 3.14 11.28 9.98
N ASP A 260 3.38 12.46 9.42
CA ASP A 260 2.43 13.12 8.53
C ASP A 260 2.17 12.27 7.27
N GLY A 261 3.22 11.75 6.64
CA GLY A 261 3.19 10.86 5.50
C GLY A 261 4.34 9.87 5.54
N VAL A 262 4.16 8.70 4.93
CA VAL A 262 5.15 7.62 4.98
C VAL A 262 5.08 6.75 3.73
N LYS A 263 6.25 6.43 3.18
CA LYS A 263 6.48 5.38 2.21
C LYS A 263 7.53 4.43 2.77
N PHE A 264 7.06 3.36 3.37
CA PHE A 264 7.87 2.31 3.95
C PHE A 264 7.55 0.99 3.26
N THR A 265 8.47 0.54 2.40
CA THR A 265 8.43 -0.76 1.74
C THR A 265 9.67 -1.53 2.15
N THR A 266 9.54 -2.83 2.44
CA THR A 266 10.67 -3.60 2.97
C THR A 266 10.57 -5.06 2.54
N GLU A 267 11.71 -5.63 2.14
CA GLU A 267 11.84 -7.04 1.75
C GLU A 267 12.50 -7.82 2.88
N GLY A 268 11.99 -9.00 3.22
CA GLY A 268 12.64 -9.93 4.14
C GLY A 268 11.68 -10.69 5.07
N ASP A 269 12.18 -11.79 5.62
CA ASP A 269 11.40 -12.70 6.44
C ASP A 269 11.30 -12.24 7.91
N GLY A 270 12.10 -11.32 8.41
CA GLY A 270 12.12 -10.93 9.83
C GLY A 270 11.18 -9.79 10.24
N ILE A 271 10.17 -9.46 9.44
CA ILE A 271 9.61 -8.11 9.44
C ILE A 271 8.31 -7.97 10.23
N LEU A 272 8.35 -7.11 11.26
CA LEU A 272 7.20 -6.44 11.83
C LEU A 272 7.39 -4.95 11.51
N SER A 273 6.53 -4.37 10.67
CA SER A 273 6.68 -2.97 10.25
C SER A 273 6.53 -2.02 11.43
N VAL A 274 5.58 -2.28 12.32
CA VAL A 274 5.33 -1.48 13.52
C VAL A 274 5.07 -2.38 14.73
N HIS A 275 5.83 -2.16 15.81
CA HIS A 275 5.61 -2.79 17.11
C HIS A 275 5.35 -1.72 18.17
N VAL A 276 4.20 -1.79 18.82
CA VAL A 276 3.84 -0.88 19.91
C VAL A 276 3.59 -1.68 21.18
N LYS A 277 4.23 -1.30 22.28
CA LYS A 277 4.11 -1.93 23.60
C LYS A 277 4.06 -0.90 24.72
N ASP A 278 3.62 -1.34 25.89
CA ASP A 278 3.64 -0.56 27.14
C ASP A 278 3.08 0.87 26.97
N GLY A 279 1.87 1.01 26.40
CA GLY A 279 1.22 2.31 26.23
C GLY A 279 1.82 3.23 25.16
N GLY A 280 2.71 2.72 24.30
CA GLY A 280 3.21 3.45 23.13
C GLY A 280 2.08 3.80 22.15
N VAL A 281 2.34 4.77 21.25
CA VAL A 281 1.39 5.16 20.21
C VAL A 281 2.10 5.34 18.86
N PHE A 282 1.60 4.68 17.81
CA PHE A 282 2.00 4.95 16.43
C PHE A 282 0.86 5.61 15.67
N ASN A 283 1.15 6.73 14.98
CA ASN A 283 0.22 7.39 14.09
C ASN A 283 0.83 7.63 12.71
N ALA A 284 0.11 7.23 11.65
CA ALA A 284 0.40 7.60 10.27
C ALA A 284 -0.75 8.43 9.69
N ASN A 285 -0.43 9.65 9.25
CA ASN A 285 -1.35 10.67 8.71
C ASN A 285 -2.58 10.91 9.61
N SER A 286 -2.41 10.72 10.92
CA SER A 286 -3.50 10.72 11.88
C SER A 286 -3.06 11.17 13.26
N SER A 287 -4.04 11.37 14.12
CA SER A 287 -3.85 11.64 15.55
C SER A 287 -5.06 11.15 16.34
N PHE A 288 -4.88 10.94 17.64
CA PHE A 288 -5.97 10.62 18.55
C PHE A 288 -6.48 11.89 19.24
N VAL A 289 -7.79 12.15 19.12
CA VAL A 289 -8.50 13.17 19.90
C VAL A 289 -9.34 12.44 20.94
N GLY A 290 -8.84 12.39 22.18
CA GLY A 290 -9.35 11.44 23.17
C GLY A 290 -9.08 10.00 22.71
N ASN A 291 -10.14 9.19 22.59
CA ASN A 291 -10.05 7.82 22.10
C ASN A 291 -10.41 7.68 20.60
N GLU A 292 -10.71 8.78 19.92
CA GLU A 292 -11.13 8.75 18.52
C GLU A 292 -9.94 9.04 17.59
N LEU A 293 -9.75 8.19 16.58
CA LEU A 293 -8.78 8.44 15.53
C LEU A 293 -9.30 9.52 14.57
N LYS A 294 -8.48 10.53 14.30
CA LYS A 294 -8.75 11.58 13.30
C LYS A 294 -7.64 11.56 12.25
N ALA A 295 -8.03 11.67 10.99
CA ALA A 295 -7.08 11.94 9.92
C ALA A 295 -6.55 13.37 10.03
N ASN A 296 -5.29 13.58 9.62
CA ASN A 296 -4.73 14.92 9.53
C ASN A 296 -5.44 15.73 8.43
N GLU A 297 -5.47 17.06 8.59
CA GLU A 297 -6.14 17.96 7.63
C GLU A 297 -5.56 17.84 6.22
N LYS A 298 -4.22 17.82 6.12
CA LYS A 298 -3.51 17.61 4.86
C LYS A 298 -3.41 16.11 4.60
N LYS A 299 -4.09 15.65 3.56
CA LYS A 299 -3.98 14.27 3.07
C LYS A 299 -2.56 14.01 2.54
N ARG A 300 -1.91 12.97 3.05
CA ARG A 300 -0.62 12.50 2.57
C ARG A 300 -0.63 11.01 2.34
N ASP A 301 0.29 10.57 1.50
CA ASP A 301 0.42 9.16 1.17
C ASP A 301 0.89 8.38 2.40
N VAL A 302 0.17 7.30 2.68
CA VAL A 302 0.54 6.29 3.67
C VAL A 302 0.70 4.98 2.92
N ILE A 303 1.95 4.59 2.68
CA ILE A 303 2.37 3.33 2.06
C ILE A 303 3.20 2.59 3.11
N ILE A 304 2.68 1.49 3.63
CA ILE A 304 3.38 0.66 4.63
C ILE A 304 3.22 -0.82 4.26
N GLU A 305 4.34 -1.54 4.22
CA GLU A 305 4.38 -2.98 4.04
C GLU A 305 4.95 -3.68 5.28
N GLY A 306 4.41 -4.85 5.60
CA GLY A 306 4.79 -5.68 6.74
C GLY A 306 3.76 -5.67 7.87
N ASN A 307 3.68 -6.77 8.60
CA ASN A 307 2.73 -6.93 9.70
C ASN A 307 2.92 -5.86 10.81
N MET A 308 1.86 -5.53 11.54
CA MET A 308 1.88 -4.63 12.69
C MET A 308 1.37 -5.33 13.94
N LEU A 309 1.85 -4.92 15.11
CA LEU A 309 1.43 -5.46 16.40
C LEU A 309 1.30 -4.37 17.47
N ALA A 310 0.13 -4.34 18.11
CA ALA A 310 -0.12 -3.56 19.32
C ALA A 310 -0.26 -4.49 20.54
N GLU A 311 0.65 -4.35 21.49
CA GLU A 311 0.62 -5.06 22.78
C GLU A 311 0.27 -4.10 23.91
N GLY A 312 -0.44 -4.62 24.90
CA GLY A 312 -0.74 -3.90 26.14
C GLY A 312 -0.36 -4.69 27.37
N THR A 313 -0.23 -3.99 28.50
CA THR A 313 0.03 -4.63 29.79
C THR A 313 -1.28 -4.97 30.51
N ALA A 314 -1.23 -5.92 31.45
CA ALA A 314 -2.37 -6.23 32.32
C ALA A 314 -2.80 -5.04 33.20
N LYS A 315 -1.99 -3.97 33.28
CA LYS A 315 -2.24 -2.77 34.09
C LYS A 315 -3.00 -1.67 33.32
N GLY A 316 -3.43 -1.94 32.09
CA GLY A 316 -4.23 -1.00 31.28
C GLY A 316 -3.42 -0.04 30.40
N GLU A 317 -2.10 -0.26 30.28
CA GLU A 317 -1.26 0.48 29.34
C GLU A 317 -1.32 -0.23 27.99
N SER A 318 -2.34 0.09 27.19
CA SER A 318 -2.56 -0.48 25.85
C SER A 318 -1.78 0.30 24.81
N GLY A 319 -0.87 -0.37 24.09
CA GLY A 319 -0.26 0.21 22.89
C GLY A 319 -1.32 0.51 21.84
N LYS A 320 -1.19 1.64 21.12
CA LYS A 320 -2.16 2.08 20.13
C LYS A 320 -1.54 2.26 18.75
N ILE A 321 -2.22 1.76 17.73
CA ILE A 321 -1.90 2.00 16.32
C ILE A 321 -3.04 2.79 15.68
N GLY A 322 -2.71 3.93 15.06
CA GLY A 322 -3.64 4.77 14.30
C GLY A 322 -3.18 4.96 12.87
N LEU A 323 -3.99 4.54 11.90
CA LEU A 323 -3.68 4.68 10.48
C LEU A 323 -4.80 5.45 9.77
N ALA A 324 -4.46 6.52 9.04
CA ALA A 324 -5.40 7.17 8.13
C ALA A 324 -4.89 7.12 6.69
N LEU A 325 -5.44 6.17 5.93
CA LEU A 325 -5.20 6.02 4.50
C LEU A 325 -6.37 6.67 3.77
N ASN A 326 -6.19 7.92 3.34
CA ASN A 326 -7.30 8.78 2.90
C ASN A 326 -7.11 9.38 1.49
N ASN A 327 -6.34 8.68 0.65
CA ASN A 327 -6.19 8.97 -0.77
C ASN A 327 -5.88 7.69 -1.57
N SER A 328 -6.01 7.74 -2.89
CA SER A 328 -5.87 6.58 -3.79
C SER A 328 -4.45 6.01 -3.90
N ASN A 329 -3.43 6.76 -3.50
CA ASN A 329 -2.03 6.30 -3.51
C ASN A 329 -1.68 5.52 -2.24
N SER A 330 -2.47 5.71 -1.18
CA SER A 330 -2.24 5.10 0.12
C SER A 330 -2.62 3.62 0.11
N HIS A 331 -1.73 2.80 0.64
CA HIS A 331 -2.02 1.40 0.88
C HIS A 331 -1.26 0.83 2.07
N PHE A 332 -1.87 -0.15 2.70
CA PHE A 332 -1.23 -0.99 3.71
C PHE A 332 -1.25 -2.44 3.23
N THR A 333 -0.10 -3.11 3.26
CA THR A 333 0.01 -4.54 2.96
C THR A 333 0.54 -5.25 4.21
N GLY A 334 -0.29 -6.06 4.86
CA GLY A 334 0.07 -6.71 6.12
C GLY A 334 -1.14 -7.10 6.98
N LEU A 335 -0.85 -7.77 8.09
CA LEU A 335 -1.79 -8.08 9.18
C LEU A 335 -1.64 -7.06 10.32
N ILE A 336 -2.69 -6.86 11.12
CA ILE A 336 -2.66 -6.02 12.32
C ILE A 336 -3.04 -6.85 13.54
N GLY A 337 -2.03 -7.38 14.24
CA GLY A 337 -2.23 -8.13 15.48
C GLY A 337 -2.50 -7.22 16.67
N VAL A 338 -3.36 -7.66 17.59
CA VAL A 338 -3.63 -6.96 18.86
C VAL A 338 -3.56 -7.95 20.02
N LYS A 339 -2.70 -7.67 21.01
CA LYS A 339 -2.56 -8.43 22.27
C LYS A 339 -2.77 -7.49 23.45
N LYS A 340 -4.02 -7.21 23.79
CA LYS A 340 -4.41 -6.19 24.82
C LYS A 340 -4.04 -4.74 24.46
N GLY A 341 -3.61 -4.49 23.22
CA GLY A 341 -3.48 -3.16 22.65
C GLY A 341 -4.77 -2.69 21.98
N GLU A 342 -4.66 -1.65 21.15
CA GLU A 342 -5.73 -1.12 20.31
C GLU A 342 -5.19 -0.79 18.91
N ALA A 343 -6.02 -0.97 17.89
CA ALA A 343 -5.69 -0.54 16.53
C ALA A 343 -6.90 0.12 15.86
N HIS A 344 -6.65 1.22 15.16
CA HIS A 344 -7.68 2.06 14.55
C HIS A 344 -7.29 2.40 13.12
N MET A 345 -8.26 2.34 12.21
CA MET A 345 -8.00 2.63 10.80
C MET A 345 -9.12 3.46 10.17
N ILE A 346 -8.72 4.49 9.44
CA ILE A 346 -9.52 5.21 8.44
C ILE A 346 -9.04 4.73 7.06
N LEU A 347 -9.96 4.19 6.26
CA LEU A 347 -9.68 3.73 4.90
C LEU A 347 -10.66 4.40 3.93
N SER A 348 -10.19 5.43 3.23
CA SER A 348 -11.05 6.25 2.38
C SER A 348 -10.44 6.61 1.02
N ASP A 349 -11.27 7.17 0.14
CA ASP A 349 -10.86 7.80 -1.12
C ASP A 349 -10.04 6.89 -2.05
N GLY A 350 -10.41 5.61 -2.13
CA GLY A 350 -9.74 4.61 -2.98
C GLY A 350 -8.46 4.02 -2.39
N ALA A 351 -8.11 4.35 -1.14
CA ALA A 351 -7.03 3.71 -0.42
C ALA A 351 -7.27 2.20 -0.23
N LYS A 352 -6.17 1.44 -0.11
CA LYS A 352 -6.22 -0.03 -0.13
C LYS A 352 -5.61 -0.65 1.12
N TRP A 353 -6.26 -1.69 1.64
CA TRP A 353 -5.64 -2.64 2.55
C TRP A 353 -5.51 -3.98 1.86
N ASN A 354 -4.29 -4.38 1.54
CA ASN A 354 -3.97 -5.72 1.06
C ASN A 354 -3.77 -6.63 2.29
N HIS A 355 -4.85 -7.28 2.71
CA HIS A 355 -4.85 -8.13 3.89
C HIS A 355 -4.21 -9.48 3.56
N MET A 356 -2.91 -9.56 3.84
CA MET A 356 -2.08 -10.76 3.71
C MET A 356 -0.91 -10.67 4.68
N SER A 357 -0.29 -11.80 5.01
CA SER A 357 0.92 -11.80 5.84
C SER A 357 2.11 -11.39 4.98
N GLU A 358 2.79 -10.34 5.40
CA GLU A 358 4.06 -9.90 4.84
C GLU A 358 5.13 -9.98 5.94
N GLY A 359 6.20 -10.74 5.68
CA GLY A 359 7.20 -11.14 6.68
C GLY A 359 6.82 -12.39 7.49
N MET A 360 7.82 -12.99 8.15
CA MET A 360 7.73 -14.16 9.04
C MET A 360 7.86 -13.80 10.53
N ALA A 361 8.14 -12.54 10.88
CA ALA A 361 8.12 -12.12 12.27
C ALA A 361 6.69 -12.13 12.81
N MET A 362 6.53 -12.71 14.01
CA MET A 362 5.24 -12.87 14.69
C MET A 362 4.19 -13.58 13.83
N ASN A 363 4.55 -14.76 13.30
CA ASN A 363 3.63 -15.70 12.66
C ASN A 363 2.43 -16.10 13.54
N ASP A 364 2.45 -15.76 14.83
CA ASP A 364 1.38 -15.97 15.80
C ASP A 364 0.25 -14.93 15.71
N ILE A 365 0.34 -13.92 14.83
CA ILE A 365 -0.84 -13.11 14.46
C ILE A 365 -1.84 -14.03 13.75
N THR A 366 -2.81 -14.55 14.49
CA THR A 366 -3.83 -15.48 13.96
C THR A 366 -4.98 -14.77 13.25
N SER A 367 -5.22 -13.51 13.60
CA SER A 367 -6.25 -12.65 13.03
C SER A 367 -5.79 -11.19 13.07
N SER A 368 -6.33 -10.37 12.17
CA SER A 368 -6.22 -8.92 12.29
C SER A 368 -7.34 -8.39 13.17
N HIS A 369 -7.07 -7.36 13.98
CA HIS A 369 -8.07 -6.77 14.87
C HIS A 369 -8.00 -5.25 14.82
N LEU A 370 -9.17 -4.62 14.62
CA LEU A 370 -9.38 -3.18 14.71
C LEU A 370 -10.40 -2.86 15.80
N THR A 371 -10.00 -2.04 16.77
CA THR A 371 -10.87 -1.46 17.80
C THR A 371 -11.86 -0.47 17.18
N SER A 372 -11.46 0.27 16.15
CA SER A 372 -12.39 1.03 15.31
C SER A 372 -11.96 1.07 13.86
N PHE A 373 -12.93 0.94 12.96
CA PHE A 373 -12.72 1.05 11.52
C PHE A 373 -13.74 2.01 10.90
N TYR A 374 -13.24 3.04 10.22
CA TYR A 374 -14.05 3.93 9.40
C TYR A 374 -13.70 3.75 7.92
N GLY A 375 -14.69 3.37 7.12
CA GLY A 375 -14.57 3.27 5.67
C GLY A 375 -15.29 4.41 4.95
N ASP A 376 -14.67 4.96 3.90
CA ASP A 376 -15.40 5.76 2.91
C ASP A 376 -14.79 5.59 1.52
N LYS A 377 -15.31 4.64 0.74
CA LYS A 377 -14.77 4.25 -0.58
C LYS A 377 -13.35 3.68 -0.50
N GLY A 378 -12.97 3.17 0.67
CA GLY A 378 -11.79 2.34 0.87
C GLY A 378 -12.00 0.91 0.39
N VAL A 379 -10.91 0.24 0.02
CA VAL A 379 -10.95 -1.14 -0.49
C VAL A 379 -10.07 -2.07 0.34
N ILE A 380 -10.63 -3.17 0.82
CA ILE A 380 -9.89 -4.26 1.45
C ILE A 380 -9.77 -5.40 0.43
N HIS A 381 -8.55 -5.84 0.14
CA HIS A 381 -8.28 -7.09 -0.58
C HIS A 381 -8.02 -8.19 0.45
N GLN A 382 -8.98 -9.10 0.62
CA GLN A 382 -8.93 -10.16 1.62
C GLN A 382 -8.25 -11.41 1.04
N ASN A 383 -6.92 -11.45 1.13
CA ASN A 383 -6.05 -12.39 0.41
C ASN A 383 -5.44 -13.48 1.31
N THR A 384 -5.94 -13.63 2.53
CA THR A 384 -5.43 -14.61 3.51
C THR A 384 -6.58 -15.28 4.25
N PRO A 385 -6.45 -16.55 4.66
CA PRO A 385 -7.49 -17.23 5.44
C PRO A 385 -7.68 -16.67 6.85
N LYS A 386 -6.77 -15.80 7.33
CA LYS A 386 -6.89 -15.14 8.63
C LYS A 386 -8.05 -14.14 8.61
N GLU A 387 -8.84 -14.12 9.67
CA GLU A 387 -9.99 -13.22 9.77
C GLU A 387 -9.59 -11.77 10.09
N ILE A 388 -10.50 -10.84 9.82
CA ILE A 388 -10.43 -9.45 10.31
C ILE A 388 -11.56 -9.26 11.34
N ILE A 389 -11.20 -8.89 12.56
CA ILE A 389 -12.13 -8.56 13.64
C ILE A 389 -12.23 -7.04 13.75
N ILE A 390 -13.45 -6.51 13.80
CA ILE A 390 -13.73 -5.07 13.92
C ILE A 390 -14.71 -4.85 15.06
N ASP A 391 -14.27 -4.19 16.14
CA ASP A 391 -15.15 -3.96 17.29
C ASP A 391 -16.21 -2.89 16.99
N GLN A 392 -15.80 -1.81 16.31
CA GLN A 392 -16.66 -0.66 15.99
C GLN A 392 -16.48 -0.25 14.53
N TYR A 393 -17.47 -0.56 13.70
CA TYR A 393 -17.51 -0.22 12.28
C TYR A 393 -18.33 1.03 12.01
N SER A 394 -17.89 1.85 11.06
CA SER A 394 -18.72 2.92 10.51
C SER A 394 -18.37 3.24 9.05
N GLY A 395 -19.38 3.70 8.30
CA GLY A 395 -19.20 4.20 6.94
C GLY A 395 -19.40 3.12 5.87
N ASN A 396 -18.68 3.25 4.76
CA ASN A 396 -18.85 2.43 3.54
C ASN A 396 -17.52 1.86 3.05
N THR A 397 -17.41 0.53 2.99
CA THR A 397 -16.18 -0.17 2.58
C THR A 397 -16.48 -1.22 1.52
N THR A 398 -15.57 -1.35 0.55
CA THR A 398 -15.57 -2.49 -0.38
C THR A 398 -14.57 -3.54 0.08
N VAL A 399 -14.99 -4.80 0.13
CA VAL A 399 -14.14 -5.95 0.41
C VAL A 399 -14.10 -6.83 -0.82
N ILE A 400 -12.90 -7.16 -1.30
CA ILE A 400 -12.69 -7.99 -2.47
C ILE A 400 -12.10 -9.33 -2.01
N TYR A 401 -12.79 -10.41 -2.39
CA TYR A 401 -12.32 -11.78 -2.20
C TYR A 401 -11.85 -12.35 -3.52
N THR A 402 -10.65 -12.93 -3.52
CA THR A 402 -10.20 -13.78 -4.62
C THR A 402 -10.76 -15.18 -4.41
N HIS A 403 -11.30 -15.78 -5.48
CA HIS A 403 -11.83 -17.12 -5.48
C HIS A 403 -11.10 -18.01 -6.50
N LYS A 404 -11.26 -19.31 -6.33
CA LYS A 404 -10.86 -20.38 -7.25
C LYS A 404 -12.12 -21.06 -7.79
N ASN A 405 -11.97 -21.84 -8.85
CA ASN A 405 -13.08 -22.61 -9.44
C ASN A 405 -14.26 -21.67 -9.76
N GLN A 406 -15.49 -22.12 -9.49
CA GLN A 406 -16.72 -21.35 -9.74
C GLN A 406 -17.18 -20.50 -8.53
N GLY A 407 -16.46 -20.54 -7.40
CA GLY A 407 -16.81 -19.78 -6.20
C GLY A 407 -18.09 -20.26 -5.50
N LEU A 408 -18.44 -21.54 -5.65
CA LEU A 408 -19.68 -22.14 -5.14
C LEU A 408 -19.54 -22.75 -3.75
N GLU A 409 -18.32 -22.86 -3.25
CA GLU A 409 -18.04 -23.33 -1.90
C GLU A 409 -17.28 -22.27 -1.10
N ALA A 410 -17.39 -22.30 0.24
CA ALA A 410 -16.71 -21.33 1.09
C ALA A 410 -15.17 -21.42 0.97
N GLU A 411 -14.67 -22.63 0.69
CA GLU A 411 -13.28 -23.01 0.50
C GLU A 411 -12.72 -22.54 -0.85
N ASP A 412 -13.57 -22.17 -1.81
CA ASP A 412 -13.12 -21.60 -3.07
C ASP A 412 -12.49 -20.21 -2.86
N TYR A 413 -12.88 -19.51 -1.78
CA TYR A 413 -12.40 -18.17 -1.47
C TYR A 413 -11.14 -18.24 -0.60
N ILE A 414 -10.06 -17.59 -1.05
CA ILE A 414 -8.78 -17.55 -0.34
C ILE A 414 -8.91 -16.81 1.01
N GLY A 415 -9.76 -15.79 1.00
CA GLY A 415 -9.95 -14.87 2.11
C GLY A 415 -10.75 -15.43 3.29
N GLY A 416 -10.30 -15.09 4.49
CA GLY A 416 -10.98 -15.33 5.76
C GLY A 416 -12.16 -14.40 6.00
N ASP A 417 -12.90 -14.68 7.07
CA ASP A 417 -14.11 -13.95 7.42
C ASP A 417 -13.80 -12.54 7.95
N ILE A 418 -14.80 -11.68 7.92
CA ILE A 418 -14.78 -10.38 8.61
C ILE A 418 -15.85 -10.41 9.69
N ARG A 419 -15.45 -10.24 10.94
CA ARG A 419 -16.35 -10.23 12.09
C ARG A 419 -16.52 -8.81 12.62
N ILE A 420 -17.76 -8.36 12.73
CA ILE A 420 -18.11 -7.00 13.17
C ILE A 420 -18.91 -7.07 14.46
N GLY A 421 -18.40 -6.40 15.51
CA GLY A 421 -19.05 -6.32 16.81
C GLY A 421 -20.21 -5.34 16.81
N LYS A 422 -19.91 -4.05 16.61
CA LYS A 422 -20.91 -2.97 16.55
C LYS A 422 -20.73 -2.15 15.30
N PHE A 423 -21.80 -1.56 14.80
CA PHE A 423 -21.76 -0.66 13.65
C PHE A 423 -22.66 0.57 13.84
N LYS A 424 -22.32 1.66 13.15
CA LYS A 424 -23.14 2.87 13.10
C LYS A 424 -24.30 2.69 12.10
N GLU A 425 -25.48 3.21 12.43
CA GLU A 425 -26.63 3.24 11.52
C GLU A 425 -26.26 3.85 10.16
N GLY A 426 -26.73 3.23 9.07
CA GLY A 426 -26.44 3.63 7.70
C GLY A 426 -25.08 3.16 7.16
N SER A 427 -24.31 2.38 7.92
CA SER A 427 -23.07 1.78 7.42
C SER A 427 -23.34 0.61 6.47
N VAL A 428 -22.51 0.45 5.45
CA VAL A 428 -22.67 -0.58 4.41
C VAL A 428 -21.32 -1.21 4.06
N ILE A 429 -21.30 -2.54 3.95
CA ILE A 429 -20.18 -3.27 3.35
C ILE A 429 -20.61 -3.80 1.98
N THR A 430 -19.86 -3.44 0.95
CA THR A 430 -19.96 -4.07 -0.36
C THR A 430 -18.94 -5.19 -0.44
N VAL A 431 -19.39 -6.42 -0.62
CA VAL A 431 -18.52 -7.57 -0.87
C VAL A 431 -18.47 -7.85 -2.36
N SER A 432 -17.29 -8.10 -2.90
CA SER A 432 -17.11 -8.39 -4.33
C SER A 432 -16.12 -9.52 -4.57
N THR A 433 -16.29 -10.18 -5.71
CA THR A 433 -15.38 -11.17 -6.26
C THR A 433 -15.24 -10.93 -7.77
N SER A 434 -14.14 -11.41 -8.37
CA SER A 434 -14.00 -11.43 -9.84
C SER A 434 -15.10 -12.28 -10.48
N ASN A 435 -15.37 -12.09 -11.77
CA ASN A 435 -16.33 -12.89 -12.54
C ASN A 435 -15.71 -14.09 -13.25
N GLU A 436 -14.41 -14.30 -13.05
CA GLU A 436 -13.65 -15.35 -13.70
C GLU A 436 -14.23 -16.72 -13.32
N ASN A 437 -14.59 -17.54 -14.31
CA ASN A 437 -15.16 -18.88 -14.12
C ASN A 437 -16.53 -18.94 -13.40
N ILE A 438 -17.25 -17.82 -13.30
CA ILE A 438 -18.61 -17.78 -12.77
C ILE A 438 -19.61 -17.86 -13.93
N ASP A 439 -20.33 -18.99 -14.03
CA ASP A 439 -21.38 -19.22 -15.03
C ASP A 439 -22.77 -19.29 -14.37
N ASN A 440 -23.56 -18.21 -14.38
CA ASN A 440 -24.97 -18.22 -13.96
C ASN A 440 -25.25 -18.64 -12.48
N TYR A 441 -24.33 -18.40 -11.54
CA TYR A 441 -24.49 -18.73 -10.11
C TYR A 441 -24.47 -17.52 -9.17
N GLU A 442 -24.87 -16.34 -9.65
CA GLU A 442 -24.77 -15.08 -8.89
C GLU A 442 -25.45 -15.13 -7.51
N ASP A 443 -26.65 -15.73 -7.41
CA ASP A 443 -27.38 -15.83 -6.15
C ASP A 443 -26.65 -16.72 -5.11
N GLU A 444 -26.04 -17.80 -5.56
CA GLU A 444 -25.30 -18.73 -4.71
C GLU A 444 -23.99 -18.09 -4.21
N ILE A 445 -23.26 -17.44 -5.11
CA ILE A 445 -22.06 -16.67 -4.80
C ILE A 445 -22.40 -15.53 -3.84
N ALA A 446 -23.52 -14.84 -4.07
CA ALA A 446 -23.97 -13.78 -3.19
C ALA A 446 -24.27 -14.28 -1.77
N ARG A 447 -24.87 -15.47 -1.64
CA ARG A 447 -25.10 -16.12 -0.34
C ARG A 447 -23.78 -16.44 0.36
N ILE A 448 -22.79 -16.99 -0.35
CA ILE A 448 -21.48 -17.36 0.23
C ILE A 448 -20.71 -16.11 0.67
N LEU A 449 -20.64 -15.09 -0.19
CA LEU A 449 -19.96 -13.83 0.11
C LEU A 449 -20.62 -13.07 1.26
N LYS A 450 -21.95 -13.10 1.38
CA LYS A 450 -22.65 -12.55 2.56
C LYS A 450 -22.23 -13.27 3.83
N ASN A 451 -22.10 -14.60 3.81
CA ASN A 451 -21.71 -15.39 4.97
C ASN A 451 -20.26 -15.14 5.43
N LYS A 452 -19.39 -14.60 4.55
CA LYS A 452 -18.04 -14.15 4.94
C LYS A 452 -18.07 -12.93 5.87
N ILE A 453 -19.19 -12.20 5.94
CA ILE A 453 -19.38 -11.08 6.87
C ILE A 453 -20.22 -11.57 8.06
N GLN A 454 -19.56 -11.74 9.20
CA GLN A 454 -20.20 -12.15 10.44
C GLN A 454 -20.55 -10.92 11.27
N VAL A 455 -21.84 -10.64 11.45
CA VAL A 455 -22.32 -9.49 12.20
C VAL A 455 -23.63 -9.83 12.91
N GLU A 456 -23.81 -9.31 14.13
CA GLU A 456 -25.09 -9.34 14.82
C GLU A 456 -25.87 -8.04 14.52
N GLY A 457 -27.07 -8.18 13.94
CA GLY A 457 -27.94 -7.07 13.58
C GLY A 457 -27.97 -6.76 12.07
N ASP A 458 -28.69 -5.70 11.72
CA ASP A 458 -29.07 -5.39 10.32
C ASP A 458 -28.05 -4.48 9.63
N LEU A 459 -26.76 -4.86 9.61
CA LEU A 459 -25.76 -4.14 8.81
C LEU A 459 -26.10 -4.28 7.32
N GLY A 460 -26.00 -3.18 6.56
CA GLY A 460 -26.16 -3.25 5.11
C GLY A 460 -25.03 -4.06 4.47
N ILE A 461 -25.34 -5.22 3.90
CA ILE A 461 -24.39 -6.03 3.14
C ILE A 461 -24.85 -6.10 1.69
N GLU A 462 -24.11 -5.41 0.83
CA GLU A 462 -24.28 -5.49 -0.61
C GLU A 462 -23.31 -6.51 -1.20
N VAL A 463 -23.73 -7.24 -2.23
CA VAL A 463 -22.82 -8.11 -2.97
C VAL A 463 -22.79 -7.71 -4.43
N LYS A 464 -21.57 -7.65 -4.97
CA LYS A 464 -21.30 -7.44 -6.38
C LYS A 464 -20.40 -8.56 -6.86
N ALA A 465 -20.98 -9.63 -7.42
CA ALA A 465 -20.27 -10.42 -8.40
C ALA A 465 -19.96 -9.44 -9.54
N SER A 466 -18.68 -9.16 -9.80
CA SER A 466 -18.34 -8.09 -10.75
C SER A 466 -19.03 -8.38 -12.09
N GLU A 467 -19.93 -7.50 -12.52
CA GLU A 467 -20.55 -7.59 -13.85
C GLU A 467 -19.46 -7.27 -14.89
N GLY A 468 -18.64 -8.27 -15.21
CA GLY A 468 -17.33 -8.05 -15.79
C GLY A 468 -16.99 -8.89 -16.99
N LEU A 469 -17.94 -9.59 -17.65
CA LEU A 469 -17.85 -10.08 -19.05
C LEU A 469 -19.07 -10.92 -19.48
N LEU A 470 -20.31 -10.53 -19.17
CA LEU A 470 -21.47 -11.07 -19.94
C LEU A 470 -21.48 -10.59 -21.41
N THR A 471 -20.41 -9.93 -21.88
CA THR A 471 -20.15 -9.57 -23.27
C THR A 471 -19.25 -10.55 -24.02
N ALA A 472 -18.79 -11.65 -23.41
CA ALA A 472 -18.49 -12.82 -24.24
C ALA A 472 -19.83 -13.29 -24.82
N PRO A 473 -20.03 -13.30 -26.14
CA PRO A 473 -21.29 -13.73 -26.72
C PRO A 473 -21.57 -15.11 -26.15
N ARG A 474 -22.75 -15.28 -25.52
CA ARG A 474 -23.32 -16.61 -25.26
C ARG A 474 -22.88 -17.49 -26.42
N ASN A 475 -22.16 -18.58 -26.15
CA ASN A 475 -21.77 -19.55 -27.17
C ASN A 475 -23.05 -20.13 -27.78
N PHE A 476 -23.69 -19.35 -28.65
CA PHE A 476 -24.63 -19.81 -29.63
C PHE A 476 -23.78 -20.65 -30.56
N PHE A 477 -23.76 -21.95 -30.34
CA PHE A 477 -23.46 -22.89 -31.40
C PHE A 477 -24.51 -22.68 -32.48
N THR A 478 -24.27 -21.72 -33.36
CA THR A 478 -25.02 -21.60 -34.60
C THR A 478 -24.40 -22.62 -35.54
N LEU A 479 -25.03 -23.79 -35.63
CA LEU A 479 -24.71 -24.75 -36.68
C LEU A 479 -25.14 -24.12 -38.01
N PHE A 480 -24.19 -23.52 -38.74
CA PHE A 480 -24.42 -23.13 -40.12
C PHE A 480 -24.39 -24.40 -40.97
N ILE A 481 -25.58 -24.92 -41.30
CA ILE A 481 -25.71 -25.84 -42.43
C ILE A 481 -25.80 -24.96 -43.67
N ASP A 482 -24.65 -24.69 -44.30
CA ASP A 482 -24.63 -24.04 -45.59
C ASP A 482 -25.10 -25.04 -46.65
N ARG A 483 -26.21 -24.72 -47.33
CA ARG A 483 -26.73 -25.52 -48.46
C ARG A 483 -26.04 -25.15 -49.79
N SER A 484 -25.17 -24.16 -49.82
CA SER A 484 -24.50 -23.73 -51.06
C SER A 484 -23.39 -24.68 -51.54
N ALA A 485 -23.01 -25.68 -50.73
CA ALA A 485 -22.10 -26.76 -51.15
C ALA A 485 -22.78 -27.85 -52.01
N LEU A 486 -24.00 -27.62 -52.50
CA LEU A 486 -24.67 -28.49 -53.47
C LEU A 486 -24.60 -27.87 -54.87
N GLN A 487 -23.38 -27.75 -55.41
CA GLN A 487 -23.18 -27.69 -56.86
C GLN A 487 -22.27 -28.84 -57.30
N GLU A 488 -22.77 -29.54 -58.31
CA GLU A 488 -22.17 -30.68 -58.98
C GLU A 488 -20.84 -30.32 -59.65
N ASP A 489 -19.93 -31.30 -59.65
CA ASP A 489 -18.72 -31.42 -60.46
C ASP A 489 -17.62 -30.34 -60.36
N SER A 490 -16.60 -30.58 -59.52
CA SER A 490 -15.21 -30.28 -59.89
C SER A 490 -14.18 -31.05 -59.04
N THR A 491 -13.41 -31.90 -59.73
CA THR A 491 -12.05 -32.45 -59.48
C THR A 491 -11.39 -32.31 -58.10
N GLU A 492 -11.19 -33.48 -57.47
CA GLU A 492 -10.14 -33.97 -56.54
C GLU A 492 -9.20 -32.96 -55.84
N ASP A 493 -9.41 -32.79 -54.53
CA ASP A 493 -8.37 -32.52 -53.52
C ASP A 493 -8.44 -33.64 -52.45
N PRO A 494 -7.40 -34.47 -52.26
CA PRO A 494 -7.45 -35.66 -51.42
C PRO A 494 -7.36 -35.41 -49.90
N ASN A 495 -7.31 -34.16 -49.42
CA ASN A 495 -7.15 -33.86 -47.98
C ASN A 495 -8.37 -33.28 -47.27
N ILE A 496 -9.57 -33.36 -47.86
CA ILE A 496 -10.83 -33.00 -47.19
C ILE A 496 -11.70 -34.25 -47.06
N PRO A 497 -12.17 -34.64 -45.85
CA PRO A 497 -13.08 -35.77 -45.71
C PRO A 497 -14.41 -35.48 -46.43
N ASP A 498 -14.70 -36.32 -47.41
CA ASP A 498 -15.85 -36.20 -48.33
C ASP A 498 -17.14 -36.63 -47.61
N PHE A 499 -17.92 -35.67 -47.08
CA PHE A 499 -19.23 -35.95 -46.48
C PHE A 499 -20.30 -36.14 -47.56
N LYS A 500 -20.42 -37.35 -48.10
CA LYS A 500 -21.50 -37.71 -49.03
C LYS A 500 -22.79 -38.09 -48.30
N LEU A 501 -23.75 -37.17 -48.23
CA LEU A 501 -25.13 -37.48 -47.85
C LEU A 501 -25.82 -38.25 -48.99
N ARG A 502 -25.93 -39.58 -48.85
CA ARG A 502 -26.75 -40.39 -49.77
C ARG A 502 -28.23 -40.17 -49.50
N ARG A 503 -28.96 -39.56 -50.44
CA ARG A 503 -30.43 -39.58 -50.43
C ARG A 503 -30.93 -40.99 -50.76
N ARG A 504 -31.36 -41.73 -49.74
CA ARG A 504 -32.35 -42.80 -49.90
C ARG A 504 -33.41 -42.66 -48.80
N ASP A 505 -34.61 -42.27 -49.24
CA ASP A 505 -35.93 -42.54 -48.64
C ASP A 505 -36.19 -42.17 -47.18
N ALA A 506 -36.00 -40.90 -46.80
CA ALA A 506 -36.63 -40.36 -45.59
C ALA A 506 -38.06 -39.88 -45.91
N LYS A 507 -39.07 -40.75 -45.72
CA LYS A 507 -40.48 -40.33 -45.60
C LYS A 507 -40.72 -39.82 -44.19
N ILE A 508 -41.09 -38.54 -44.05
CA ILE A 508 -41.59 -37.98 -42.78
C ILE A 508 -43.12 -37.96 -42.85
N THR A 509 -43.79 -38.68 -41.97
CA THR A 509 -45.24 -38.57 -41.74
C THR A 509 -45.47 -37.72 -40.49
N ILE A 510 -46.14 -36.58 -40.64
CA ILE A 510 -46.46 -35.69 -39.53
C ILE A 510 -47.84 -36.10 -38.98
N GLY A 511 -47.83 -36.86 -37.89
CA GLY A 511 -49.01 -37.25 -37.12
C GLY A 511 -48.86 -36.79 -35.66
N ARG A 512 -49.99 -36.50 -35.00
CA ARG A 512 -50.08 -35.91 -33.65
C ARG A 512 -49.16 -36.59 -32.62
N SER A 513 -48.60 -35.75 -31.75
CA SER A 513 -47.72 -36.03 -30.59
C SER A 513 -46.31 -36.54 -30.91
N GLY A 514 -45.32 -35.67 -30.63
CA GLY A 514 -43.92 -36.05 -30.39
C GLY A 514 -43.04 -36.20 -31.64
N LEU A 515 -41.96 -35.42 -31.69
CA LEU A 515 -40.75 -35.78 -32.43
C LEU A 515 -40.12 -36.99 -31.72
N THR A 516 -40.49 -38.21 -32.09
CA THR A 516 -39.80 -39.42 -31.62
C THR A 516 -38.76 -39.83 -32.65
N GLY A 517 -37.58 -39.22 -32.55
CA GLY A 517 -36.32 -39.68 -33.15
C GLY A 517 -36.17 -39.47 -34.67
N ALA A 518 -35.02 -38.93 -35.08
CA ALA A 518 -34.51 -39.07 -36.44
C ALA A 518 -33.25 -39.94 -36.38
N LYS A 519 -33.25 -41.04 -37.13
CA LYS A 519 -32.11 -41.95 -37.25
C LYS A 519 -31.22 -41.46 -38.40
N VAL A 520 -30.02 -40.98 -38.09
CA VAL A 520 -29.10 -40.43 -39.10
C VAL A 520 -28.00 -41.42 -39.50
N ASP A 521 -27.65 -42.37 -38.63
CA ASP A 521 -26.95 -43.64 -38.93
C ASP A 521 -26.98 -44.51 -37.65
N ASP A 522 -26.53 -45.76 -37.69
CA ASP A 522 -26.60 -46.75 -36.59
C ASP A 522 -25.84 -46.38 -35.30
N SER A 523 -25.26 -45.19 -35.17
CA SER A 523 -24.39 -44.82 -34.03
C SER A 523 -24.61 -43.43 -33.42
N LEU A 524 -25.62 -42.64 -33.85
CA LEU A 524 -25.86 -41.30 -33.29
C LEU A 524 -27.34 -41.09 -32.91
N TYR A 525 -27.63 -41.05 -31.61
CA TYR A 525 -28.96 -40.74 -31.07
C TYR A 525 -29.04 -39.27 -30.64
N PHE A 526 -29.88 -38.47 -31.32
CA PHE A 526 -30.32 -37.17 -30.80
C PHE A 526 -31.65 -37.35 -30.06
N GLY A 527 -31.59 -37.37 -28.73
CA GLY A 527 -32.77 -37.33 -27.87
C GLY A 527 -33.06 -35.90 -27.42
N ALA A 528 -34.09 -35.27 -27.98
CA ALA A 528 -34.67 -34.06 -27.37
C ALA A 528 -35.62 -34.51 -26.25
N GLY A 529 -35.11 -34.61 -25.03
CA GLY A 529 -35.94 -34.79 -23.84
C GLY A 529 -36.80 -33.56 -23.60
N LYS A 530 -38.04 -33.76 -23.12
CA LYS A 530 -38.93 -32.67 -22.70
C LYS A 530 -38.29 -31.94 -21.51
N ALA A 531 -37.99 -30.65 -21.67
CA ALA A 531 -37.44 -29.82 -20.58
C ALA A 531 -38.36 -29.89 -19.34
N ASN A 532 -37.80 -30.23 -18.18
CA ASN A 532 -38.53 -30.18 -16.91
C ASN A 532 -38.47 -28.73 -16.38
N LEU A 533 -39.34 -27.88 -16.93
CA LEU A 533 -39.43 -26.45 -16.62
C LEU A 533 -39.81 -26.14 -15.16
N GLN A 534 -40.17 -27.16 -14.37
CA GLN A 534 -40.43 -27.04 -12.94
C GLN A 534 -39.15 -27.18 -12.11
N LYS A 535 -38.12 -27.83 -12.67
CA LYS A 535 -36.80 -28.03 -12.04
C LYS A 535 -35.71 -27.10 -12.62
N TYR A 536 -35.89 -26.66 -13.88
CA TYR A 536 -34.93 -25.83 -14.64
C TYR A 536 -35.69 -24.75 -15.47
N PRO A 537 -36.22 -23.70 -14.84
CA PRO A 537 -37.02 -22.65 -15.50
C PRO A 537 -36.25 -21.86 -16.58
N GLU A 538 -34.91 -21.85 -16.53
CA GLU A 538 -33.99 -21.23 -17.48
C GLU A 538 -33.95 -21.90 -18.87
N GLN A 539 -34.48 -23.12 -19.01
CA GLN A 539 -34.59 -23.81 -20.30
C GLN A 539 -35.73 -23.26 -21.19
N LYS A 540 -36.42 -22.21 -20.78
CA LYS A 540 -37.56 -21.60 -21.51
C LYS A 540 -37.17 -20.97 -22.86
N ASP A 541 -35.90 -20.60 -23.06
CA ASP A 541 -35.47 -19.75 -24.18
C ASP A 541 -34.75 -20.49 -25.32
N PHE A 542 -34.82 -21.83 -25.39
CA PHE A 542 -34.26 -22.56 -26.53
C PHE A 542 -35.07 -22.33 -27.82
N THR A 543 -34.57 -21.48 -28.70
CA THR A 543 -35.13 -21.26 -30.04
C THR A 543 -34.33 -22.03 -31.09
N ILE A 544 -34.92 -23.06 -31.70
CA ILE A 544 -34.34 -23.72 -32.89
C ILE A 544 -34.81 -22.97 -34.14
N ARG A 545 -33.90 -22.32 -34.87
CA ARG A 545 -34.21 -21.69 -36.17
C ARG A 545 -33.73 -22.57 -37.31
N MET A 546 -34.66 -22.99 -38.18
CA MET A 546 -34.33 -23.60 -39.49
C MET A 546 -34.71 -22.62 -40.60
N ARG A 547 -33.77 -22.24 -41.48
CA ARG A 547 -34.04 -21.44 -42.68
C ARG A 547 -34.21 -22.34 -43.90
N ASN A 548 -35.21 -22.03 -44.73
CA ASN A 548 -35.28 -22.50 -46.12
C ASN A 548 -35.31 -21.25 -47.03
N GLU A 549 -34.69 -21.33 -48.20
CA GLU A 549 -34.30 -20.19 -49.05
C GLU A 549 -35.45 -19.30 -49.59
N LYS A 550 -36.71 -19.55 -49.22
CA LYS A 550 -37.85 -18.75 -49.70
C LYS A 550 -38.85 -18.28 -48.65
N GLN A 551 -38.67 -18.54 -47.36
CA GLN A 551 -39.51 -17.93 -46.31
C GLN A 551 -38.86 -18.03 -44.93
N SER A 552 -38.90 -16.93 -44.18
CA SER A 552 -38.60 -16.93 -42.74
C SER A 552 -39.87 -17.35 -42.00
N VAL A 553 -39.90 -18.53 -41.38
CA VAL A 553 -40.97 -18.90 -40.45
C VAL A 553 -40.53 -18.55 -39.04
N LEU A 554 -41.20 -17.57 -38.43
CA LEU A 554 -41.18 -17.34 -36.99
C LEU A 554 -42.12 -18.39 -36.37
N MET A 555 -41.58 -19.37 -35.65
CA MET A 555 -42.38 -20.16 -34.71
C MET A 555 -42.24 -19.55 -33.34
N GLY A 556 -43.25 -18.77 -32.95
CA GLY A 556 -43.53 -18.42 -31.58
C GLY A 556 -45.03 -18.26 -31.45
N GLU A 557 -45.68 -19.17 -30.71
CA GLU A 557 -46.90 -18.79 -30.00
C GLU A 557 -47.18 -19.72 -28.81
N GLU A 558 -47.46 -19.08 -27.68
CA GLU A 558 -48.17 -19.65 -26.56
C GLU A 558 -49.58 -20.08 -26.98
N GLY A 559 -50.01 -21.26 -26.52
CA GLY A 559 -51.41 -21.60 -26.27
C GLY A 559 -52.46 -21.27 -27.35
N GLY A 560 -52.63 -22.15 -28.35
CA GLY A 560 -53.79 -22.08 -29.25
C GLY A 560 -53.99 -23.36 -30.07
N LYS A 561 -55.22 -23.88 -30.13
CA LYS A 561 -55.57 -25.16 -30.77
C LYS A 561 -55.73 -25.04 -32.29
N LYS A 562 -55.04 -25.93 -33.02
CA LYS A 562 -55.12 -26.27 -34.45
C LYS A 562 -54.41 -25.29 -35.41
N ILE A 563 -53.67 -25.90 -36.35
CA ILE A 563 -53.06 -25.28 -37.54
C ILE A 563 -54.16 -24.98 -38.55
#